data_AF-A0A1V5DRI6-F1
#
_entry.id   AF-A0A1V5DRI6-F1
#
_cell.length_a   1.000
_cell.length_b   1.000
_cell.length_c   1.000
_cell.angle_alpha   90.00
_cell.angle_beta   90.00
_cell.angle_gamma   90.00
#
_symmetry.space_group_name_H-M   'P 1'
#
loop_
_entity.id
_entity.type
_entity.pdbx_description
1 polymer ?
#
loop_
_entity_poly.entity_id
_entity_poly.type
_entity_poly.pdbx_seq_one_letter_code
_entity_poly.pdbx_strand_id
1 'polypeptide(L)'
;MSTHRDLHRTRLWETIIRLGFTPVGREADWLHQYSRSLGTFWECDQVKPPSKKGVRVKGVIDCVPLNLLLEYEIGSAERFSIRFLCAPPLQEKDRMWTHDVDHQHFSLRTRWFNLAKAKKVKKNRLTEDDVREILSGLLVHPAVHQHLVSPIDNHNIRIGGGIDNPFLFLFHLRYQLCPDIDKRNRELTRLVTLFYRALTKNGIVTANELMNGTD
;
A
#
# COMPACT_ATOMS: atom_id res chain seq x y z
N MET A 1 -23.50 -23.44 -2.52
CA MET A 1 -22.15 -23.89 -2.91
C MET A 1 -21.07 -22.78 -2.87
N SER A 2 -21.36 -21.51 -2.56
CA SER A 2 -20.34 -20.42 -2.57
C SER A 2 -19.54 -20.23 -1.26
N THR A 3 -20.08 -20.66 -0.11
CA THR A 3 -19.55 -20.33 1.23
C THR A 3 -18.11 -20.79 1.51
N HIS A 4 -17.68 -21.92 0.92
CA HIS A 4 -16.33 -22.45 1.14
C HIS A 4 -15.24 -21.69 0.38
N ARG A 5 -15.55 -21.21 -0.83
CA ARG A 5 -14.62 -20.44 -1.66
C ARG A 5 -14.46 -19.04 -1.09
N ASP A 6 -15.57 -18.44 -0.65
CA ASP A 6 -15.59 -17.12 -0.02
C ASP A 6 -14.79 -17.13 1.29
N LEU A 7 -14.98 -18.16 2.13
CA LEU A 7 -14.23 -18.33 3.38
C LEU A 7 -12.72 -18.54 3.15
N HIS A 8 -12.34 -19.22 2.07
CA HIS A 8 -10.93 -19.40 1.70
C HIS A 8 -10.31 -18.06 1.29
N ARG A 9 -10.99 -17.31 0.41
CA ARG A 9 -10.57 -15.97 -0.03
C ARG A 9 -10.43 -14.99 1.13
N THR A 10 -11.41 -14.92 2.03
CA THR A 10 -11.34 -14.05 3.21
C THR A 10 -10.13 -14.36 4.09
N ARG A 11 -9.83 -15.64 4.34
CA ARG A 11 -8.65 -16.04 5.13
C ARG A 11 -7.34 -15.69 4.42
N LEU A 12 -7.29 -15.87 3.10
CA LEU A 12 -6.12 -15.54 2.32
C LEU A 12 -5.88 -14.02 2.33
N TRP A 13 -6.94 -13.23 2.18
CA TRP A 13 -6.93 -11.77 2.32
C TRP A 13 -6.35 -11.32 3.66
N GLU A 14 -6.92 -11.79 4.77
CA GLU A 14 -6.44 -11.48 6.12
C GLU A 14 -4.98 -11.89 6.33
N THR A 15 -4.59 -13.05 5.78
CA THR A 15 -3.23 -13.56 5.91
C THR A 15 -2.23 -12.72 5.13
N ILE A 16 -2.56 -12.29 3.90
CA ILE A 16 -1.71 -11.41 3.09
C ILE A 16 -1.53 -10.05 3.79
N ILE A 17 -2.61 -9.46 4.30
CA ILE A 17 -2.55 -8.23 5.10
C ILE A 17 -1.61 -8.39 6.29
N ARG A 18 -1.74 -9.49 7.04
CA ARG A 18 -0.88 -9.76 8.18
C ARG A 18 0.59 -9.96 7.79
N LEU A 19 0.86 -10.61 6.66
CA LEU A 19 2.21 -10.98 6.27
C LEU A 19 3.07 -9.79 5.84
N GLY A 20 2.52 -8.84 5.07
CA GLY A 20 3.30 -7.73 4.52
C GLY A 20 2.84 -6.34 4.95
N PHE A 21 1.55 -6.19 5.24
CA PHE A 21 0.93 -4.89 5.53
C PHE A 21 0.64 -4.71 7.02
N THR A 22 1.38 -5.43 7.86
CA THR A 22 1.40 -5.27 9.32
C THR A 22 2.86 -5.35 9.75
N PRO A 23 3.52 -4.23 10.09
CA PRO A 23 4.95 -4.25 10.38
C PRO A 23 5.25 -5.15 11.58
N VAL A 24 6.13 -6.12 11.38
CA VAL A 24 6.71 -6.91 12.46
C VAL A 24 7.93 -6.14 12.97
N GLY A 25 7.82 -5.49 14.14
CA GLY A 25 8.89 -4.67 14.73
C GLY A 25 8.50 -3.20 14.86
N ARG A 26 9.44 -2.28 14.62
CA ARG A 26 9.19 -0.83 14.76
C ARG A 26 8.51 -0.29 13.51
N GLU A 27 7.29 0.23 13.66
CA GLU A 27 6.53 0.88 12.58
C GLU A 27 7.37 1.92 11.81
N ALA A 28 8.19 2.69 12.54
CA ALA A 28 9.07 3.70 11.97
C ALA A 28 10.06 3.15 10.93
N ASP A 29 10.49 1.89 11.07
CA ASP A 29 11.43 1.26 10.14
C ASP A 29 10.71 0.87 8.83
N TRP A 30 9.48 0.35 8.90
CA TRP A 30 8.64 0.09 7.73
C TRP A 30 8.35 1.38 6.97
N LEU A 31 7.96 2.44 7.70
CA LEU A 31 7.64 3.75 7.12
C LEU A 31 8.86 4.40 6.45
N HIS A 32 10.04 4.23 7.04
CA HIS A 32 11.28 4.71 6.43
C HIS A 32 11.60 3.95 5.13
N GLN A 33 11.42 2.63 5.10
CA GLN A 33 11.63 1.84 3.89
C GLN A 33 10.61 2.17 2.80
N TYR A 34 9.34 2.31 3.17
CA TYR A 34 8.29 2.80 2.27
C TYR A 34 8.71 4.10 1.59
N SER A 35 9.07 5.10 2.38
CA SER A 35 9.49 6.41 1.88
C SER A 35 10.66 6.34 0.90
N ARG A 36 11.69 5.53 1.20
CA ARG A 36 12.84 5.34 0.30
C ARG A 36 12.45 4.64 -0.99
N SER A 37 11.52 3.68 -0.93
CA SER A 37 11.10 2.91 -2.10
C SER A 37 10.34 3.71 -3.14
N LEU A 38 9.73 4.84 -2.76
CA LEU A 38 8.88 5.64 -3.66
C LEU A 38 9.68 6.22 -4.83
N GLY A 39 10.86 6.79 -4.57
CA GLY A 39 11.71 7.34 -5.62
C GLY A 39 12.17 6.26 -6.60
N THR A 40 12.70 5.15 -6.06
CA THR A 40 13.15 4.00 -6.87
C THR A 40 12.01 3.37 -7.67
N PHE A 41 10.82 3.25 -7.08
CA PHE A 41 9.69 2.62 -7.74
C PHE A 41 9.06 3.53 -8.80
N TRP A 42 8.95 4.83 -8.55
CA TRP A 42 8.37 5.76 -9.51
C TRP A 42 9.36 6.32 -10.52
N GLU A 43 10.65 6.01 -10.38
CA GLU A 43 11.74 6.57 -11.22
C GLU A 43 11.71 8.10 -11.26
N CYS A 44 11.23 8.69 -10.16
CA CYS A 44 11.18 10.12 -9.98
C CYS A 44 12.37 10.52 -9.12
N ASP A 45 13.05 11.60 -9.52
CA ASP A 45 14.07 12.23 -8.69
C ASP A 45 13.42 12.65 -7.36
N GLN A 46 13.86 12.05 -6.25
CA GLN A 46 13.39 12.50 -4.95
C GLN A 46 13.87 13.92 -4.74
N VAL A 47 12.94 14.89 -4.73
CA VAL A 47 13.27 16.30 -4.56
C VAL A 47 14.08 16.53 -3.28
N LYS A 48 13.79 15.78 -2.20
CA LYS A 48 14.61 15.68 -0.98
C LYS A 48 14.40 14.31 -0.28
N PRO A 49 15.42 13.75 0.39
CA PRO A 49 15.22 12.59 1.24
C PRO A 49 14.23 12.93 2.37
N PRO A 50 13.41 11.96 2.81
CA PRO A 50 12.45 12.17 3.90
C PRO A 50 13.13 12.67 5.17
N SER A 51 12.50 13.64 5.83
CA SER A 51 12.94 14.08 7.16
C SER A 51 12.43 13.11 8.22
N LYS A 52 13.31 12.68 9.13
CA LYS A 52 12.99 11.85 10.29
C LYS A 52 13.22 12.66 11.57
N LYS A 53 12.17 12.84 12.37
CA LYS A 53 12.27 13.44 13.72
C LYS A 53 11.56 12.52 14.72
N GLY A 54 12.34 11.68 15.40
CA GLY A 54 11.81 10.63 16.27
C GLY A 54 11.04 9.57 15.46
N VAL A 55 9.79 9.31 15.84
CA VAL A 55 8.87 8.39 15.13
C VAL A 55 8.18 9.03 13.93
N ARG A 56 8.22 10.37 13.83
CA ARG A 56 7.56 11.10 12.75
C ARG A 56 8.42 11.09 11.48
N VAL A 57 7.81 10.67 10.39
CA VAL A 57 8.38 10.70 9.04
C VAL A 57 7.56 11.67 8.20
N LYS A 58 8.24 12.63 7.57
CA LYS A 58 7.61 13.53 6.60
C LYS A 58 8.41 13.54 5.31
N GLY A 59 7.71 13.45 4.19
CA GLY A 59 8.31 13.56 2.88
C GLY A 59 7.41 14.28 1.90
N VAL A 60 8.03 14.72 0.82
CA VAL A 60 7.36 15.28 -0.35
C VAL A 60 7.83 14.46 -1.54
N ILE A 61 6.92 14.09 -2.41
CA ILE A 61 7.21 13.36 -3.64
C ILE A 61 6.68 14.16 -4.80
N ASP A 62 7.55 14.49 -5.72
CA ASP A 62 7.21 15.15 -6.96
C ASP A 62 7.06 14.10 -8.05
N CYS A 63 5.81 13.78 -8.39
CA CYS A 63 5.49 12.92 -9.51
C CYS A 63 5.28 13.81 -10.74
N VAL A 64 6.41 14.24 -11.32
CA VAL A 64 6.45 15.08 -12.53
C VAL A 64 5.58 14.51 -13.66
N PRO A 65 5.60 13.19 -13.95
CA PRO A 65 4.76 12.63 -15.01
C PRO A 65 3.25 12.73 -14.74
N LEU A 66 2.82 12.94 -13.50
CA LEU A 66 1.41 13.12 -13.14
C LEU A 66 1.07 14.58 -12.79
N ASN A 67 2.05 15.49 -12.82
CA ASN A 67 1.93 16.86 -12.32
C ASN A 67 1.32 16.90 -10.90
N LEU A 68 1.74 15.92 -10.07
CA LEU A 68 1.26 15.72 -8.71
C LEU A 68 2.40 15.84 -7.73
N LEU A 69 2.22 16.69 -6.73
CA LEU A 69 3.05 16.77 -5.55
C LEU A 69 2.33 16.07 -4.39
N LEU A 70 2.90 14.98 -3.88
CA LEU A 70 2.39 14.25 -2.73
C LEU A 70 3.16 14.68 -1.48
N GLU A 71 2.48 15.27 -0.52
CA GLU A 71 3.01 15.43 0.83
C GLU A 71 2.44 14.36 1.74
N TYR A 72 3.29 13.71 2.52
CA TYR A 72 2.82 12.80 3.57
C TYR A 72 3.53 13.08 4.87
N GLU A 73 2.78 12.95 5.96
CA GLU A 73 3.28 13.03 7.32
C GLU A 73 2.72 11.86 8.11
N ILE A 74 3.61 11.09 8.71
CA ILE A 74 3.26 9.86 9.42
C ILE A 74 3.83 9.99 10.82
N GLY A 75 2.96 10.13 11.82
CA GLY A 75 3.33 10.18 13.23
C GLY A 75 3.38 8.79 13.88
N SER A 76 2.47 7.91 13.47
CA SER A 76 2.37 6.50 13.87
C SER A 76 1.41 5.77 12.93
N ALA A 77 1.21 4.45 13.10
CA ALA A 77 0.13 3.75 12.41
C ALA A 77 -1.25 4.41 12.66
N GLU A 78 -1.48 4.90 13.87
CA GLU A 78 -2.77 5.48 14.30
C GLU A 78 -2.91 6.98 13.94
N ARG A 79 -1.86 7.63 13.43
CA ARG A 79 -1.88 9.04 13.06
C ARG A 79 -1.04 9.32 11.83
N PHE A 80 -1.70 9.47 10.68
CA PHE A 80 -1.04 9.82 9.43
C PHE A 80 -1.91 10.74 8.57
N SER A 81 -1.27 11.58 7.78
CA SER A 81 -1.87 12.54 6.86
C SER A 81 -1.20 12.42 5.50
N ILE A 82 -2.02 12.40 4.45
CA ILE A 82 -1.55 12.41 3.07
C ILE A 82 -2.30 13.51 2.32
N ARG A 83 -1.55 14.37 1.65
CA ARG A 83 -2.05 15.51 0.88
C ARG A 83 -1.54 15.42 -0.54
N PHE A 84 -2.46 15.51 -1.49
CA PHE A 84 -2.18 15.60 -2.91
C PHE A 84 -2.36 17.04 -3.33
N LEU A 85 -1.31 17.61 -3.91
CA LEU A 85 -1.29 18.96 -4.46
C LEU A 85 -1.09 18.82 -5.97
N CYS A 86 -2.04 19.29 -6.78
CA CYS A 86 -1.80 19.45 -8.20
C CYS A 86 -0.75 20.55 -8.39
N ALA A 87 0.29 20.32 -9.19
CA ALA A 87 1.26 21.36 -9.49
C ALA A 87 0.63 22.49 -10.34
N PRO A 88 1.08 23.76 -10.19
CA PRO A 88 0.57 24.92 -10.91
C PRO A 88 0.53 24.70 -12.44
N PRO A 89 -0.35 25.39 -13.21
CA PRO A 89 -0.88 26.74 -12.97
C PRO A 89 -2.28 26.80 -12.34
N LEU A 90 -2.81 25.68 -11.84
CA LEU A 90 -4.14 25.64 -11.23
C LEU A 90 -4.12 26.36 -9.87
N GLN A 91 -5.15 27.15 -9.55
CA GLN A 91 -5.25 27.85 -8.27
C GLN A 91 -5.12 26.85 -7.10
N GLU A 92 -4.15 27.11 -6.20
CA GLU A 92 -3.63 26.18 -5.18
C GLU A 92 -4.68 25.53 -4.26
N LYS A 93 -5.88 26.12 -4.14
CA LYS A 93 -6.91 25.69 -3.17
C LYS A 93 -7.98 24.78 -3.75
N ASP A 94 -8.12 24.70 -5.08
CA ASP A 94 -9.30 24.07 -5.69
C ASP A 94 -9.15 22.57 -5.99
N ARG A 95 -7.97 21.99 -5.79
CA ARG A 95 -7.73 20.55 -6.06
C ARG A 95 -6.76 19.90 -5.08
N MET A 96 -7.01 20.10 -3.79
CA MET A 96 -6.29 19.40 -2.72
C MET A 96 -7.14 18.22 -2.22
N TRP A 97 -6.66 16.99 -2.45
CA TRP A 97 -7.23 15.81 -1.78
C TRP A 97 -6.41 15.52 -0.53
N THR A 98 -7.08 15.46 0.63
CA THR A 98 -6.44 15.17 1.91
C THR A 98 -7.07 13.95 2.54
N HIS A 99 -6.23 13.04 3.03
CA HIS A 99 -6.63 11.91 3.86
C HIS A 99 -5.91 11.99 5.20
N ASP A 100 -6.68 12.38 6.20
CA ASP A 100 -6.24 12.42 7.59
C ASP A 100 -6.83 11.24 8.35
N VAL A 101 -5.96 10.50 9.02
CA VAL A 101 -6.34 9.43 9.94
C VAL A 101 -5.87 9.82 11.34
N ASP A 102 -6.83 9.86 12.25
CA ASP A 102 -6.60 10.14 13.67
C ASP A 102 -7.22 9.05 14.56
N HIS A 103 -6.53 8.73 15.65
CA HIS A 103 -6.85 7.67 16.61
C HIS A 103 -8.23 7.82 17.26
N GLN A 104 -8.78 9.05 17.30
CA GLN A 104 -10.13 9.32 17.82
C GLN A 104 -11.24 8.71 16.95
N HIS A 105 -10.97 8.48 15.65
CA HIS A 105 -11.96 7.95 14.70
C HIS A 105 -11.54 6.62 14.06
N PHE A 106 -10.26 6.24 14.16
CA PHE A 106 -9.72 4.96 13.70
C PHE A 106 -8.99 4.23 14.83
N SER A 107 -9.61 3.17 15.39
CA SER A 107 -8.92 2.25 16.30
C SER A 107 -8.37 1.05 15.53
N LEU A 108 -7.08 1.07 15.20
CA LEU A 108 -6.40 -0.03 14.51
C LEU A 108 -6.29 -1.30 15.37
N ARG A 109 -6.26 -1.12 16.71
CA ARG A 109 -6.08 -2.20 17.67
C ARG A 109 -7.13 -3.31 17.52
N THR A 110 -8.40 -2.96 17.38
CA THR A 110 -9.52 -3.92 17.27
C THR A 110 -9.43 -4.78 16.00
N ARG A 111 -8.90 -4.24 14.89
CA ARG A 111 -8.68 -5.01 13.65
C ARG A 111 -7.43 -5.89 13.71
N TRP A 112 -6.33 -5.42 14.30
CA TRP A 112 -5.13 -6.23 14.50
C TRP A 112 -5.39 -7.46 15.39
N PHE A 113 -6.21 -7.32 16.44
CA PHE A 113 -6.65 -8.46 17.26
C PHE A 113 -7.41 -9.52 16.46
N ASN A 114 -8.16 -9.13 15.42
CA ASN A 114 -8.86 -10.08 14.54
C ASN A 114 -7.90 -10.75 13.54
N LEU A 115 -6.94 -10.01 12.99
CA LEU A 115 -5.90 -10.55 12.10
C LEU A 115 -4.95 -11.54 12.82
N ALA A 116 -4.67 -11.30 14.11
CA ALA A 116 -3.91 -12.23 14.94
C ALA A 116 -4.63 -13.58 15.13
N LYS A 117 -5.97 -13.57 15.08
CA LYS A 117 -6.84 -14.76 15.17
C LYS A 117 -7.14 -15.39 13.80
N ALA A 118 -6.66 -14.83 12.69
CA ALA A 118 -6.91 -15.35 11.36
C ALA A 118 -6.46 -16.81 11.25
N LYS A 119 -7.42 -17.70 10.96
CA LYS A 119 -7.19 -19.15 10.87
C LYS A 119 -6.24 -19.45 9.70
N LYS A 120 -5.32 -20.40 9.90
CA LYS A 120 -4.33 -20.80 8.89
C LYS A 120 -4.99 -21.13 7.55
N VAL A 121 -4.40 -20.63 6.47
CA VAL A 121 -4.74 -20.99 5.09
C VAL A 121 -4.37 -22.46 4.87
N LYS A 122 -5.26 -23.24 4.22
CA LYS A 122 -4.98 -24.63 3.87
C LYS A 122 -4.00 -24.67 2.68
N LYS A 123 -2.77 -25.12 2.92
CA LYS A 123 -1.67 -25.11 1.93
C LYS A 123 -1.90 -26.01 0.72
N ASN A 124 -2.62 -27.12 0.91
CA ASN A 124 -2.82 -28.15 -0.11
C ASN A 124 -3.69 -27.73 -1.32
N ARG A 125 -4.20 -26.49 -1.32
CA ARG A 125 -5.02 -25.94 -2.41
C ARG A 125 -4.64 -24.51 -2.80
N LEU A 126 -3.54 -23.99 -2.26
CA LEU A 126 -3.11 -22.62 -2.55
C LEU A 126 -2.35 -22.59 -3.88
N THR A 127 -2.82 -21.76 -4.80
CA THR A 127 -2.16 -21.48 -6.09
C THR A 127 -1.62 -20.04 -6.13
N GLU A 128 -0.75 -19.75 -7.09
CA GLU A 128 -0.33 -18.36 -7.35
C GLU A 128 -1.50 -17.50 -7.84
N ASP A 129 -2.47 -18.08 -8.55
CA ASP A 129 -3.66 -17.39 -9.03
C ASP A 129 -4.55 -16.92 -7.87
N ASP A 130 -4.70 -17.74 -6.82
CA ASP A 130 -5.42 -17.32 -5.61
C ASP A 130 -4.76 -16.09 -4.98
N VAL A 131 -3.42 -16.05 -4.92
CA VAL A 131 -2.66 -14.92 -4.38
C VAL A 131 -2.80 -13.70 -5.28
N ARG A 132 -2.70 -13.90 -6.61
CA ARG A 132 -2.85 -12.85 -7.62
C ARG A 132 -4.22 -12.19 -7.55
N GLU A 133 -5.25 -12.98 -7.36
CA GLU A 133 -6.62 -12.48 -7.26
C GLU A 133 -6.79 -11.56 -6.04
N ILE A 134 -6.29 -12.01 -4.88
CA ILE A 134 -6.34 -11.22 -3.66
C ILE A 134 -5.51 -9.94 -3.78
N LEU A 135 -4.29 -10.01 -4.30
CA LEU A 135 -3.45 -8.83 -4.53
C LEU A 135 -4.09 -7.88 -5.55
N SER A 136 -4.77 -8.39 -6.58
CA SER A 136 -5.49 -7.56 -7.55
C SER A 136 -6.66 -6.83 -6.88
N GLY A 137 -7.42 -7.53 -6.02
CA GLY A 137 -8.48 -6.91 -5.23
C GLY A 137 -7.96 -5.94 -4.16
N LEU A 138 -6.73 -6.10 -3.67
CA LEU A 138 -6.12 -5.18 -2.71
C LEU A 138 -5.54 -3.93 -3.38
N LEU A 139 -4.87 -4.12 -4.52
CA LEU A 139 -3.98 -3.13 -5.10
C LEU A 139 -4.44 -2.56 -6.44
N VAL A 140 -5.09 -3.37 -7.29
CA VAL A 140 -5.43 -2.98 -8.67
C VAL A 140 -6.85 -2.45 -8.74
N HIS A 141 -7.79 -3.15 -8.13
CA HIS A 141 -9.22 -2.85 -8.16
C HIS A 141 -9.85 -3.09 -6.77
N PRO A 142 -9.62 -2.18 -5.80
CA PRO A 142 -10.22 -2.28 -4.48
C PRO A 142 -11.75 -2.36 -4.53
N ALA A 143 -12.38 -3.07 -3.60
CA ALA A 143 -13.84 -3.13 -3.56
C ALA A 143 -14.49 -1.74 -3.36
N VAL A 144 -13.85 -0.88 -2.56
CA VAL A 144 -14.25 0.51 -2.35
C VAL A 144 -13.09 1.39 -2.81
N HIS A 145 -13.30 2.14 -3.89
CA HIS A 145 -12.32 3.09 -4.39
C HIS A 145 -12.97 4.29 -5.07
N GLN A 146 -12.23 5.39 -5.03
CA GLN A 146 -12.46 6.60 -5.84
C GLN A 146 -11.59 6.51 -7.08
N HIS A 147 -12.12 6.95 -8.21
CA HIS A 147 -11.36 7.15 -9.43
C HIS A 147 -10.80 8.58 -9.45
N LEU A 148 -9.50 8.71 -9.69
CA LEU A 148 -8.90 9.98 -10.10
C LEU A 148 -8.51 9.84 -11.57
N VAL A 149 -8.92 10.82 -12.36
CA VAL A 149 -8.52 10.93 -13.76
C VAL A 149 -7.08 11.44 -13.77
N SER A 150 -6.17 10.66 -14.35
CA SER A 150 -4.81 11.14 -14.58
C SER A 150 -4.83 12.31 -15.56
N PRO A 151 -4.13 13.43 -15.26
CA PRO A 151 -4.07 14.56 -16.16
C PRO A 151 -3.09 14.35 -17.33
N ILE A 152 -2.30 13.27 -17.34
CA ILE A 152 -1.27 13.00 -18.36
C ILE A 152 -1.62 11.82 -19.28
N ASP A 153 -2.38 10.84 -18.81
CA ASP A 153 -2.66 9.62 -19.58
C ASP A 153 -4.03 9.01 -19.26
N ASN A 154 -4.38 7.90 -19.94
CA ASN A 154 -5.59 7.12 -19.66
C ASN A 154 -5.47 6.27 -18.38
N HIS A 155 -4.49 6.54 -17.51
CA HIS A 155 -4.32 5.85 -16.26
C HIS A 155 -5.44 6.23 -15.29
N ASN A 156 -6.25 5.24 -14.96
CA ASN A 156 -7.31 5.38 -13.97
C ASN A 156 -6.73 5.06 -12.59
N ILE A 157 -6.29 6.09 -11.89
CA ILE A 157 -5.80 5.99 -10.52
C ILE A 157 -7.00 5.63 -9.64
N ARG A 158 -6.84 4.62 -8.79
CA ARG A 158 -7.84 4.21 -7.81
C ARG A 158 -7.33 4.45 -6.41
N ILE A 159 -8.09 5.16 -5.57
CA ILE A 159 -7.73 5.41 -4.16
C ILE A 159 -8.81 4.85 -3.26
N GLY A 160 -8.44 4.03 -2.27
CA GLY A 160 -9.37 3.43 -1.32
C GLY A 160 -8.97 2.04 -0.82
N GLY A 161 -8.08 1.36 -1.54
CA GLY A 161 -7.48 0.10 -1.09
C GLY A 161 -6.77 0.28 0.25
N GLY A 162 -7.18 -0.51 1.25
CA GLY A 162 -6.58 -0.50 2.59
C GLY A 162 -6.84 0.75 3.40
N ILE A 163 -7.91 1.52 3.14
CA ILE A 163 -8.24 2.72 3.95
C ILE A 163 -8.36 2.44 5.46
N ASP A 164 -8.56 1.18 5.83
CA ASP A 164 -8.59 0.68 7.20
C ASP A 164 -7.27 0.14 7.74
N ASN A 165 -6.22 0.11 6.93
CA ASN A 165 -4.87 -0.29 7.28
C ASN A 165 -3.86 0.71 6.69
N PRO A 166 -3.21 1.56 7.51
CA PRO A 166 -2.31 2.62 7.04
C PRO A 166 -1.19 2.08 6.14
N PHE A 167 -0.65 0.91 6.44
CA PHE A 167 0.47 0.33 5.69
C PHE A 167 0.02 -0.20 4.33
N LEU A 168 -1.14 -0.85 4.28
CA LEU A 168 -1.75 -1.26 3.00
C LEU A 168 -2.14 -0.03 2.18
N PHE A 169 -2.73 0.99 2.81
CA PHE A 169 -3.11 2.23 2.14
C PHE A 169 -1.91 2.92 1.50
N LEU A 170 -0.82 3.08 2.25
CA LEU A 170 0.43 3.66 1.76
C LEU A 170 1.00 2.85 0.59
N PHE A 171 1.04 1.52 0.72
CA PHE A 171 1.50 0.66 -0.37
C PHE A 171 0.59 0.74 -1.60
N HIS A 172 -0.72 0.81 -1.40
CA HIS A 172 -1.70 1.00 -2.47
C HIS A 172 -1.45 2.32 -3.21
N LEU A 173 -1.15 3.41 -2.50
CA LEU A 173 -0.74 4.68 -3.13
C LEU A 173 0.58 4.53 -3.91
N ARG A 174 1.60 3.85 -3.34
CA ARG A 174 2.85 3.53 -4.06
C ARG A 174 2.55 2.81 -5.38
N TYR A 175 1.64 1.85 -5.37
CA TYR A 175 1.29 1.08 -6.55
C TYR A 175 0.49 1.91 -7.57
N GLN A 176 -0.58 2.58 -7.13
CA GLN A 176 -1.54 3.27 -8.00
C GLN A 176 -1.01 4.58 -8.58
N LEU A 177 -0.09 5.26 -7.92
CA LEU A 177 0.49 6.51 -8.41
C LEU A 177 1.71 6.30 -9.30
N CYS A 178 2.21 5.08 -9.44
CA CYS A 178 3.21 4.78 -10.46
C CYS A 178 2.54 4.91 -11.83
N PRO A 179 3.00 5.78 -12.76
CA PRO A 179 2.37 5.96 -14.07
C PRO A 179 2.65 4.79 -15.04
N ASP A 180 3.82 4.13 -14.93
CA ASP A 180 4.20 3.01 -15.79
C ASP A 180 3.39 1.73 -15.50
N ILE A 181 2.52 1.36 -16.45
CA ILE A 181 1.69 0.16 -16.36
C ILE A 181 2.49 -1.14 -16.35
N ASP A 182 3.57 -1.22 -17.13
CA ASP A 182 4.39 -2.42 -17.20
C ASP A 182 5.16 -2.61 -15.90
N LYS A 183 5.60 -1.51 -15.28
CA LYS A 183 6.20 -1.57 -13.93
C LYS A 183 5.22 -2.03 -12.88
N ARG A 184 3.97 -1.54 -12.89
CA ARG A 184 2.90 -2.05 -12.01
C ARG A 184 2.66 -3.55 -12.24
N ASN A 185 2.61 -4.02 -13.49
CA ASN A 185 2.41 -5.43 -13.82
C ASN A 185 3.57 -6.32 -13.35
N ARG A 186 4.82 -5.85 -13.51
CA ARG A 186 6.02 -6.53 -12.98
C ARG A 186 5.98 -6.59 -11.46
N GLU A 187 5.60 -5.49 -10.81
CA GLU A 187 5.46 -5.42 -9.35
C GLU A 187 4.39 -6.37 -8.83
N LEU A 188 3.22 -6.42 -9.46
CA LEU A 188 2.16 -7.37 -9.11
C LEU A 188 2.67 -8.81 -9.19
N THR A 189 3.39 -9.15 -10.27
CA THR A 189 3.97 -10.49 -10.44
C THR A 189 5.00 -10.81 -9.36
N ARG A 190 5.89 -9.87 -9.05
CA ARG A 190 6.86 -10.00 -7.94
C ARG A 190 6.17 -10.23 -6.60
N LEU A 191 5.11 -9.48 -6.30
CA LEU A 191 4.33 -9.60 -5.07
C LEU A 191 3.61 -10.95 -5.00
N VAL A 192 3.05 -11.44 -6.10
CA VAL A 192 2.44 -12.78 -6.17
C VAL A 192 3.47 -13.84 -5.77
N THR A 193 4.66 -13.82 -6.38
CA THR A 193 5.73 -14.76 -6.06
C THR A 193 6.17 -14.64 -4.58
N LEU A 194 6.33 -13.41 -4.08
CA LEU A 194 6.72 -13.14 -2.69
C LEU A 194 5.72 -13.72 -1.68
N PHE A 195 4.44 -13.36 -1.81
CA PHE A 195 3.41 -13.82 -0.89
C PHE A 195 3.12 -15.31 -1.03
N TYR A 196 3.14 -15.86 -2.24
CA TYR A 196 2.99 -17.30 -2.45
C TYR A 196 4.09 -18.09 -1.74
N ARG A 197 5.36 -17.64 -1.86
CA ARG A 197 6.49 -18.24 -1.14
C ARG A 197 6.33 -18.13 0.39
N ALA A 198 5.93 -16.96 0.90
CA ALA A 198 5.71 -16.78 2.33
C ALA A 198 4.60 -17.69 2.88
N LEU A 199 3.47 -17.79 2.16
CA LEU A 199 2.33 -18.63 2.53
C LEU A 199 2.65 -20.13 2.51
N THR A 200 3.43 -20.59 1.52
CA THR A 200 3.82 -22.00 1.40
C THR A 200 4.89 -22.39 2.43
N LYS A 201 5.87 -21.51 2.69
CA LYS A 201 7.00 -21.78 3.60
C LYS A 201 6.78 -21.36 5.07
N ASN A 202 5.62 -20.80 5.43
CA ASN A 202 5.38 -20.14 6.74
C ASN A 202 6.39 -19.00 7.02
N GLY A 203 6.79 -18.27 5.98
CA GLY A 203 7.71 -17.14 6.10
C GLY A 203 7.02 -15.88 6.58
N ILE A 204 7.82 -14.90 7.00
CA ILE A 204 7.42 -13.50 7.20
C ILE A 204 7.80 -12.75 5.92
N VAL A 205 6.99 -11.77 5.50
CA VAL A 205 7.41 -10.82 4.47
C VAL A 205 7.98 -9.61 5.18
N THR A 206 9.29 -9.40 5.08
CA THR A 206 9.93 -8.22 5.64
C THR A 206 9.55 -6.97 4.85
N ALA A 207 9.66 -5.80 5.48
CA ALA A 207 9.43 -4.53 4.79
C ALA A 207 10.38 -4.36 3.58
N ASN A 208 11.60 -4.90 3.64
CA ASN A 208 12.57 -4.76 2.56
C ASN A 208 12.17 -5.63 1.36
N GLU A 209 11.81 -6.89 1.61
CA GLU A 209 11.28 -7.77 0.57
C GLU A 209 10.01 -7.20 -0.05
N LEU A 210 9.13 -6.60 0.76
CA LEU A 210 7.90 -5.97 0.28
C LEU A 210 8.18 -4.77 -0.63
N MET A 211 9.14 -3.90 -0.28
CA MET A 211 9.32 -2.59 -0.92
C MET A 211 10.38 -2.55 -2.03
N ASN A 212 11.45 -3.33 -1.87
CA ASN A 212 12.64 -3.24 -2.73
C ASN A 212 12.93 -4.55 -3.48
N GLY A 213 12.29 -5.65 -3.07
CA GLY A 213 12.64 -6.98 -3.56
C GLY A 213 13.81 -7.58 -2.78
N THR A 214 14.18 -8.80 -3.14
CA THR A 214 15.45 -9.41 -2.70
C THR A 214 16.48 -9.07 -3.76
N ASP A 215 17.55 -8.38 -3.37
CA ASP A 215 18.79 -8.36 -4.14
C ASP A 215 19.28 -9.79 -4.41
#